data_AF-A0A9P1I2X3-F1
#
_entry.id   AF-A0A9P1I2X3-F1
#
_cell.length_a   1.000
_cell.length_b   1.000
_cell.length_c   1.000
_cell.angle_alpha   90.00
_cell.angle_beta   90.00
_cell.angle_gamma   90.00
#
_symmetry.space_group_name_H-M   'P 1'
#
loop_
_entity.id
_entity.type
_entity.pdbx_description
1 polymer ?
#
loop_
_entity_poly.entity_id
_entity_poly.type
_entity_poly.pdbx_seq_one_letter_code
_entity_poly.pdbx_strand_id
1 'polypeptide(L)'
;MKKEFEEKEETNSSPQEVSEAIACQVVGDRSNSVQVGSARDTLRGSVTQLDIQNIIEEFGREVQKFEFARASKIIDDFRQKKLLFTSTPEDLAWGRLLNALSEISNCDCKYYQMAFLHNRAKTMFRKEVVGCRSQYEAIAKELEGGAEKLNSVSTVVSHLLDLCRTYVLARLEMILLYDKMTLLVTEASIDWSSMEHVAITLRENLRKCHHPDLAGISHLFQEEVEILRLLFTAQIHISNCRMFESLLELKQVRENFDFWIKELGSLNPANLSFFAKILGGEPVPRNRLIQWLIKFYDLLMAKFSLYFTNVLEAYCGDEDRESIHSIDNKFNFIDSFRNIQAQIKACRVGIIMDRSFDGSDFYGFGYLRKDNKFATDGYPIEPLKGVCSKYPFIFQCPNPTPGHQRNPSAEEEHGCIEKFIKKHLESRKVPEFRGGEDGEKPNERKELDTWRSETQSKYVYGDHLEGQLFIVAILNHPLKATELGEFTKFVYASQAKLRGSDLLAELRQTAR
;
A
#
# COMPACT_ATOMS: atom_id res chain seq x y z
N MET A 1 -16.16 11.53 21.72
CA MET A 1 -16.57 10.31 22.47
C MET A 1 -15.39 9.83 23.34
N LYS A 2 -14.95 10.70 24.25
CA LYS A 2 -13.69 10.58 25.02
C LYS A 2 -13.81 11.28 26.39
N LYS A 3 -14.97 11.13 27.01
CA LYS A 3 -15.25 11.51 28.40
C LYS A 3 -16.17 10.44 28.96
N GLU A 4 -15.91 10.02 30.19
CA GLU A 4 -16.41 8.84 30.88
C GLU A 4 -15.53 7.61 30.69
N PHE A 5 -14.34 7.61 31.29
CA PHE A 5 -13.73 6.46 31.99
C PHE A 5 -12.43 6.92 32.66
N GLU A 6 -12.54 7.79 33.66
CA GLU A 6 -11.46 8.06 34.62
C GLU A 6 -12.10 8.20 36.00
N GLU A 7 -12.15 7.09 36.74
CA GLU A 7 -12.07 7.14 38.20
C GLU A 7 -11.72 5.75 38.74
N LYS A 8 -10.54 5.69 39.37
CA LYS A 8 -10.02 4.75 40.40
C LYS A 8 -8.69 4.10 40.04
N GLU A 9 -7.62 4.88 40.20
CA GLU A 9 -6.34 4.38 40.70
C GLU A 9 -6.20 4.78 42.17
N GLU A 10 -5.89 3.81 43.03
CA GLU A 10 -4.89 3.96 44.10
C GLU A 10 -4.68 2.61 44.81
N THR A 11 -3.50 1.99 44.64
CA THR A 11 -2.48 1.78 45.70
C THR A 11 -1.53 0.60 45.42
N ASN A 12 -0.24 0.96 45.29
CA ASN A 12 0.97 0.35 45.88
C ASN A 12 1.26 -1.16 45.74
N SER A 13 2.38 -1.50 45.07
CA SER A 13 3.73 -1.65 45.67
C SER A 13 4.59 -2.68 44.93
N SER A 14 5.79 -2.26 44.51
CA SER A 14 6.93 -3.10 44.11
C SER A 14 7.60 -3.75 45.34
N PRO A 15 8.42 -4.81 45.20
CA PRO A 15 9.87 -4.53 45.13
C PRO A 15 10.77 -5.52 44.35
N GLN A 16 11.81 -4.93 43.75
CA GLN A 16 13.25 -5.29 43.69
C GLN A 16 13.77 -6.64 43.14
N GLU A 17 14.75 -6.44 42.24
CA GLU A 17 15.77 -7.34 41.72
C GLU A 17 16.73 -7.89 42.79
N VAL A 18 17.22 -9.13 42.61
CA VAL A 18 18.55 -9.55 43.09
C VAL A 18 19.19 -10.48 42.05
N SER A 19 20.40 -10.08 41.62
CA SER A 19 21.37 -10.82 40.83
C SER A 19 22.33 -11.55 41.77
N GLU A 20 22.64 -12.83 41.51
CA GLU A 20 23.83 -13.48 42.08
C GLU A 20 24.57 -14.31 41.02
N ALA A 21 25.81 -13.89 40.78
CA ALA A 21 26.84 -14.63 40.07
C ALA A 21 27.64 -15.46 41.08
N ILE A 22 27.91 -16.73 40.76
CA ILE A 22 28.86 -17.56 41.51
C ILE A 22 29.97 -18.02 40.56
N ALA A 23 31.14 -17.43 40.77
CA ALA A 23 32.43 -17.91 40.27
C ALA A 23 33.13 -18.65 41.42
N CYS A 24 33.61 -19.87 41.18
CA CYS A 24 34.54 -20.56 42.07
C CYS A 24 35.72 -21.12 41.25
N GLN A 25 36.88 -20.48 41.43
CA GLN A 25 38.20 -21.05 41.19
C GLN A 25 38.68 -21.73 42.47
N VAL A 26 39.17 -22.97 42.38
CA VAL A 26 40.19 -23.49 43.32
C VAL A 26 41.23 -24.29 42.54
N VAL A 27 42.47 -23.94 42.84
CA VAL A 27 43.77 -24.43 42.36
C VAL A 27 44.13 -25.76 43.03
N GLY A 28 44.85 -26.64 42.32
CA GLY A 28 45.50 -27.82 42.91
C GLY A 28 46.40 -28.57 41.92
N ASP A 29 47.69 -28.24 41.94
CA ASP A 29 48.80 -28.90 41.23
C ASP A 29 49.01 -30.38 41.62
N ARG A 30 49.38 -31.24 40.65
CA ARG A 30 50.70 -31.93 40.60
C ARG A 30 50.81 -32.93 39.43
N SER A 31 51.73 -32.58 38.53
CA SER A 31 52.63 -33.39 37.69
C SER A 31 52.56 -34.93 37.72
N ASN A 32 52.42 -35.53 36.54
CA ASN A 32 53.25 -36.66 36.10
C ASN A 32 53.44 -36.67 34.57
N SER A 33 54.62 -37.12 34.16
CA SER A 33 55.30 -36.88 32.88
C SER A 33 55.00 -37.88 31.77
N VAL A 34 54.97 -37.35 30.53
CA VAL A 34 55.39 -37.95 29.24
C VAL A 34 54.59 -39.14 28.69
N GLN A 35 53.86 -38.88 27.60
CA GLN A 35 54.05 -39.63 26.35
C GLN A 35 53.71 -38.74 25.14
N VAL A 36 54.65 -38.70 24.20
CA VAL A 36 54.57 -38.03 22.91
C VAL A 36 53.57 -38.79 22.03
N GLY A 37 52.50 -38.10 21.63
CA GLY A 37 51.51 -38.58 20.68
C GLY A 37 50.99 -37.41 19.86
N SER A 38 51.45 -37.33 18.61
CA SER A 38 51.00 -36.40 17.58
C SER A 38 49.50 -36.58 17.32
N ALA A 39 48.67 -35.64 17.80
CA ALA A 39 47.29 -35.48 17.37
C ALA A 39 46.81 -34.07 17.76
N ARG A 40 47.04 -33.08 16.88
CA ARG A 40 46.31 -31.80 16.90
C ARG A 40 45.51 -31.63 15.61
N ASP A 41 44.78 -32.68 15.25
CA ASP A 41 43.49 -32.56 14.56
C ASP A 41 42.41 -32.50 15.65
N THR A 42 42.34 -31.37 16.34
CA THR A 42 41.32 -31.12 17.37
C THR A 42 40.00 -30.75 16.70
N LEU A 43 39.10 -31.75 16.62
CA LEU A 43 37.65 -31.62 16.80
C LEU A 43 36.95 -30.45 16.06
N ARG A 44 36.72 -30.59 14.75
CA ARG A 44 35.51 -30.00 14.13
C ARG A 44 34.35 -30.93 14.47
N GLY A 45 33.52 -30.56 15.45
CA GLY A 45 32.32 -31.32 15.79
C GLY A 45 31.38 -31.43 14.58
N SER A 46 30.74 -32.58 14.41
CA SER A 46 29.72 -32.80 13.37
C SER A 46 28.58 -31.80 13.55
N VAL A 47 28.18 -31.12 12.47
CA VAL A 47 27.03 -30.21 12.48
C VAL A 47 25.78 -31.00 12.82
N THR A 48 25.05 -30.55 13.85
CA THR A 48 23.77 -31.15 14.23
C THR A 48 22.61 -30.43 13.54
N GLN A 49 21.45 -31.09 13.42
CA GLN A 49 20.22 -30.44 12.95
C GLN A 49 19.87 -29.21 13.81
N LEU A 50 20.09 -29.28 15.12
CA LEU A 50 19.86 -28.19 16.06
C LEU A 50 20.77 -26.97 15.76
N ASP A 51 22.04 -27.20 15.39
CA ASP A 51 22.93 -26.11 14.96
C ASP A 51 22.34 -25.38 13.75
N ILE A 52 21.78 -26.13 12.79
CA ILE A 52 21.20 -25.55 11.56
C ILE A 52 19.92 -24.77 11.87
N GLN A 53 19.04 -25.32 12.70
CA GLN A 53 17.81 -24.63 13.12
C GLN A 53 18.11 -23.31 13.84
N ASN A 54 19.07 -23.32 14.76
CA ASN A 54 19.51 -22.09 15.46
C ASN A 54 20.01 -21.01 14.48
N ILE A 55 20.72 -21.42 13.42
CA ILE A 55 21.21 -20.51 12.38
C ILE A 55 20.07 -19.97 11.53
N ILE A 56 19.10 -20.82 11.16
CA ILE A 56 17.93 -20.39 10.40
C ILE A 56 17.08 -19.40 11.23
N GLU A 57 16.91 -19.64 12.53
CA GLU A 57 16.23 -18.71 13.43
C GLU A 57 16.97 -17.37 13.54
N GLU A 58 18.30 -17.38 13.69
CA GLU A 58 19.11 -16.16 13.74
C GLU A 58 19.04 -15.38 12.42
N PHE A 59 19.11 -16.09 11.30
CA PHE A 59 18.87 -15.54 9.97
C PHE A 59 17.49 -14.88 9.87
N GLY A 60 16.43 -15.59 10.29
CA GLY A 60 15.06 -15.08 10.28
C GLY A 60 14.88 -13.82 11.11
N ARG A 61 15.51 -13.75 12.29
CA ARG A 61 15.51 -12.55 13.14
C ARG A 61 16.16 -11.34 12.47
N GLU A 62 17.24 -11.51 11.71
CA GLU A 62 17.85 -10.39 10.99
C GLU A 62 17.06 -10.01 9.73
N VAL A 63 16.45 -10.98 9.05
CA VAL A 63 15.54 -10.70 7.93
C VAL A 63 14.38 -9.82 8.38
N GLN A 64 13.71 -10.15 9.50
CA GLN A 64 12.59 -9.37 10.05
C GLN A 64 12.95 -7.89 10.33
N LYS A 65 14.24 -7.59 10.52
CA LYS A 65 14.77 -6.24 10.76
C LYS A 65 15.16 -5.50 9.48
N PHE A 66 14.95 -6.10 8.31
CA PHE A 66 15.49 -5.65 7.02
C PHE A 66 17.03 -5.56 7.02
N GLU A 67 17.68 -6.39 7.85
CA GLU A 67 19.14 -6.55 7.92
C GLU A 67 19.61 -7.70 7.02
N PHE A 68 19.15 -7.72 5.77
CA PHE A 68 19.39 -8.82 4.82
C PHE A 68 20.87 -9.15 4.59
N ALA A 69 21.74 -8.13 4.54
CA ALA A 69 23.18 -8.34 4.39
C ALA A 69 23.79 -9.06 5.60
N ARG A 70 23.28 -8.76 6.81
CA ARG A 70 23.71 -9.45 8.03
C ARG A 70 23.15 -10.86 8.10
N ALA A 71 21.91 -11.06 7.67
CA ALA A 71 21.29 -12.38 7.56
C ALA A 71 22.11 -13.30 6.63
N SER A 72 22.44 -12.84 5.42
CA SER A 72 23.29 -13.58 4.48
C SER A 72 24.66 -13.90 5.09
N LYS A 73 25.29 -12.92 5.78
CA LYS A 73 26.58 -13.11 6.44
C LYS A 73 26.55 -14.18 7.54
N ILE A 74 25.47 -14.28 8.33
CA ILE A 74 25.33 -15.32 9.37
C ILE A 74 25.44 -16.71 8.75
N ILE A 75 24.77 -16.92 7.62
CA ILE A 75 24.83 -18.19 6.89
C ILE A 75 26.25 -18.44 6.35
N ASP A 76 26.86 -17.43 5.72
CA ASP A 76 28.20 -17.57 5.12
C ASP A 76 29.28 -17.84 6.18
N ASP A 77 29.23 -17.15 7.33
CA ASP A 77 30.13 -17.37 8.46
C ASP A 77 29.97 -18.78 9.03
N PHE A 78 28.73 -19.28 9.15
CA PHE A 78 28.46 -20.65 9.59
C PHE A 78 29.04 -21.68 8.62
N ARG A 79 28.87 -21.45 7.31
CA ARG A 79 29.43 -22.31 6.25
C ARG A 79 30.95 -22.36 6.32
N GLN A 80 31.63 -21.22 6.46
CA GLN A 80 33.10 -21.16 6.55
C GLN A 80 33.65 -21.84 7.81
N LYS A 81 32.98 -21.67 8.95
CA LYS A 81 33.44 -22.19 10.24
C LYS A 81 33.19 -23.68 10.42
N LYS A 82 32.04 -24.20 9.96
CA LYS A 82 31.56 -25.53 10.36
C LYS A 82 31.32 -26.54 9.23
N LEU A 83 31.44 -26.16 7.94
CA LEU A 83 30.89 -27.01 6.86
C LEU A 83 31.88 -27.43 5.77
N LEU A 84 32.23 -28.72 5.82
CA LEU A 84 32.43 -29.55 4.63
C LEU A 84 31.15 -30.40 4.48
N PHE A 85 30.14 -29.89 3.78
CA PHE A 85 28.89 -30.63 3.47
C PHE A 85 29.13 -31.78 2.47
N THR A 86 30.10 -32.67 2.72
CA THR A 86 30.58 -33.61 1.71
C THR A 86 30.33 -35.08 2.06
N SER A 87 29.67 -35.37 3.18
CA SER A 87 29.63 -36.72 3.73
C SER A 87 28.32 -37.47 3.44
N THR A 88 27.15 -36.80 3.50
CA THR A 88 25.85 -37.45 3.28
C THR A 88 24.93 -36.67 2.31
N PRO A 89 23.95 -37.34 1.68
CA PRO A 89 22.91 -36.67 0.88
C PRO A 89 22.07 -35.66 1.69
N GLU A 90 21.90 -35.89 2.98
CA GLU A 90 21.20 -34.98 3.89
C GLU A 90 22.02 -33.72 4.17
N ASP A 91 23.32 -33.86 4.40
CA ASP A 91 24.24 -32.72 4.53
C ASP A 91 24.18 -31.84 3.28
N LEU A 92 24.20 -32.45 2.10
CA LEU A 92 24.07 -31.72 0.83
C LEU A 92 22.74 -30.97 0.72
N ALA A 93 21.64 -31.55 1.20
CA ALA A 93 20.32 -30.91 1.19
C ALA A 93 20.27 -29.70 2.14
N TRP A 94 20.83 -29.82 3.35
CA TRP A 94 20.95 -28.70 4.28
C TRP A 94 21.84 -27.59 3.73
N GLY A 95 22.96 -27.95 3.08
CA GLY A 95 23.80 -26.99 2.39
C GLY A 95 23.08 -26.24 1.28
N ARG A 96 22.23 -26.93 0.50
CA ARG A 96 21.35 -26.29 -0.50
C ARG A 96 20.34 -25.35 0.13
N LEU A 97 19.70 -25.74 1.23
CA LEU A 97 18.75 -24.89 1.94
C LEU A 97 19.42 -23.60 2.41
N LEU A 98 20.57 -23.69 3.06
CA LEU A 98 21.32 -22.52 3.53
C LEU A 98 21.75 -21.62 2.36
N ASN A 99 22.19 -22.20 1.23
CA ASN A 99 22.50 -21.42 0.02
C ASN A 99 21.28 -20.66 -0.47
N ALA A 100 20.13 -21.34 -0.60
CA ALA A 100 18.89 -20.73 -1.05
C ALA A 100 18.46 -19.59 -0.13
N LEU A 101 18.53 -19.76 1.20
CA LEU A 101 18.21 -18.70 2.17
C LEU A 101 19.14 -17.49 2.04
N SER A 102 20.45 -17.72 1.89
CA SER A 102 21.42 -16.64 1.67
C SER A 102 21.12 -15.88 0.37
N GLU A 103 20.85 -16.58 -0.73
CA GLU A 103 20.51 -15.98 -2.02
C GLU A 103 19.16 -15.24 -1.99
N ILE A 104 18.15 -15.81 -1.34
CA ILE A 104 16.84 -15.17 -1.13
C ILE A 104 17.01 -13.85 -0.39
N SER A 105 17.76 -13.82 0.72
CA SER A 105 17.97 -12.58 1.48
C SER A 105 18.68 -11.50 0.66
N ASN A 106 19.66 -11.89 -0.16
CA ASN A 106 20.35 -10.98 -1.07
C ASN A 106 19.41 -10.42 -2.16
N CYS A 107 18.47 -11.23 -2.63
CA CYS A 107 17.42 -10.78 -3.57
C CYS A 107 16.41 -9.87 -2.87
N ASP A 108 15.94 -10.22 -1.67
CA ASP A 108 14.98 -9.44 -0.89
C ASP A 108 15.52 -8.05 -0.56
N CYS A 109 16.83 -7.94 -0.26
CA CYS A 109 17.52 -6.65 -0.08
C CYS A 109 17.33 -5.73 -1.30
N LYS A 110 17.56 -6.26 -2.50
CA LYS A 110 17.39 -5.53 -3.77
C LYS A 110 15.90 -5.27 -4.06
N TYR A 111 15.04 -6.21 -3.68
CA TYR A 111 13.60 -6.11 -3.86
C TYR A 111 13.01 -4.94 -3.08
N TYR A 112 13.32 -4.78 -1.80
CA TYR A 112 12.82 -3.66 -0.98
C TYR A 112 13.41 -2.30 -1.38
N GLN A 113 14.53 -2.31 -2.11
CA GLN A 113 15.08 -1.14 -2.81
C GLN A 113 14.44 -0.90 -4.19
N MET A 114 13.46 -1.72 -4.59
CA MET A 114 12.75 -1.69 -5.87
C MET A 114 13.68 -1.88 -7.08
N ALA A 115 14.75 -2.66 -6.91
CA ALA A 115 15.71 -2.96 -7.98
C ALA A 115 15.06 -3.72 -9.15
N PHE A 116 13.98 -4.46 -8.91
CA PHE A 116 13.25 -5.22 -9.94
C PHE A 116 12.57 -4.31 -10.98
N LEU A 117 12.31 -3.05 -10.65
CA LEU A 117 11.74 -2.08 -11.58
C LEU A 117 12.79 -1.40 -12.46
N HIS A 118 14.09 -1.48 -12.14
CA HIS A 118 15.12 -0.74 -12.89
C HIS A 118 15.15 -1.17 -14.37
N ASN A 119 15.14 -0.16 -15.24
CA ASN A 119 14.77 -0.27 -16.65
C ASN A 119 15.56 -1.30 -17.46
N ARG A 120 14.85 -2.12 -18.26
CA ARG A 120 15.39 -3.03 -19.28
C ARG A 120 15.97 -2.29 -20.51
N ALA A 121 15.62 -1.02 -20.71
CA ALA A 121 15.91 -0.30 -21.96
C ALA A 121 17.27 0.42 -22.03
N LYS A 122 17.98 0.66 -20.92
CA LYS A 122 19.31 1.31 -20.93
C LYS A 122 20.50 0.32 -20.87
N THR A 123 20.21 -0.96 -20.70
CA THR A 123 21.23 -2.02 -20.53
C THR A 123 21.69 -2.63 -21.85
N MET A 124 21.25 -2.12 -23.01
CA MET A 124 21.70 -2.58 -24.33
C MET A 124 23.20 -2.33 -24.61
N PHE A 125 23.91 -1.52 -23.79
CA PHE A 125 25.32 -1.19 -23.99
C PHE A 125 26.21 -1.38 -22.76
N ARG A 126 25.73 -2.01 -21.68
CA ARG A 126 26.56 -2.41 -20.53
C ARG A 126 26.16 -3.81 -20.10
N LYS A 127 27.18 -4.65 -19.86
CA LYS A 127 27.13 -6.01 -19.31
C LYS A 127 25.83 -6.21 -18.50
N GLU A 128 24.98 -7.10 -18.99
CA GLU A 128 23.63 -7.37 -18.49
C GLU A 128 23.68 -7.48 -16.95
N VAL A 129 23.19 -6.46 -16.26
CA VAL A 129 23.00 -6.54 -14.81
C VAL A 129 21.88 -7.53 -14.63
N VAL A 130 22.20 -8.75 -14.17
CA VAL A 130 21.21 -9.78 -13.86
C VAL A 130 20.15 -9.15 -12.97
N GLY A 131 18.95 -8.91 -13.51
CA GLY A 131 17.88 -8.23 -12.82
C GLY A 131 17.44 -9.01 -11.59
N CYS A 132 16.88 -8.31 -10.60
CA CYS A 132 16.36 -8.94 -9.37
C CYS A 132 15.39 -10.10 -9.68
N ARG A 133 14.56 -9.95 -10.72
CA ARG A 133 13.66 -11.00 -11.21
C ARG A 133 14.41 -12.25 -11.70
N SER A 134 15.43 -12.09 -12.55
CA SER A 134 16.20 -13.23 -13.07
C SER A 134 16.97 -13.97 -11.96
N GLN A 135 17.32 -13.30 -10.86
CA GLN A 135 17.92 -13.97 -9.70
C GLN A 135 16.91 -14.86 -8.99
N TYR A 136 15.67 -14.40 -8.76
CA TYR A 136 14.61 -15.26 -8.24
C TYR A 136 14.26 -16.41 -9.19
N GLU A 137 14.23 -16.19 -10.51
CA GLU A 137 14.02 -17.26 -11.50
C GLU A 137 15.14 -18.32 -11.44
N ALA A 138 16.39 -17.91 -11.24
CA ALA A 138 17.51 -18.82 -11.05
C ALA A 138 17.35 -19.65 -9.77
N ILE A 139 17.04 -19.01 -8.63
CA ILE A 139 16.80 -19.70 -7.35
C ILE A 139 15.64 -20.71 -7.49
N ALA A 140 14.53 -20.33 -8.13
CA ALA A 140 13.39 -21.22 -8.34
C ALA A 140 13.77 -22.49 -9.11
N LYS A 141 14.59 -22.33 -10.17
CA LYS A 141 15.10 -23.44 -10.98
C LYS A 141 16.05 -24.35 -10.22
N GLU A 142 16.91 -23.78 -9.38
CA GLU A 142 17.81 -24.57 -8.53
C GLU A 142 17.06 -25.40 -7.49
N LEU A 143 16.00 -24.83 -6.91
CA LEU A 143 15.14 -25.51 -5.94
C LEU A 143 14.27 -26.60 -6.59
N GLU A 144 13.86 -26.45 -7.85
CA GLU A 144 13.07 -27.44 -8.60
C GLU A 144 13.80 -28.78 -8.78
N GLY A 145 15.13 -28.75 -9.00
CA GLY A 145 15.95 -29.96 -9.19
C GLY A 145 16.32 -30.71 -7.90
N GLY A 146 15.87 -30.23 -6.74
CA GLY A 146 16.19 -30.78 -5.41
C GLY A 146 15.34 -32.00 -5.04
N ALA A 147 14.02 -31.89 -5.16
CA ALA A 147 13.07 -32.85 -4.61
C ALA A 147 13.14 -34.24 -5.26
N GLU A 148 13.23 -34.32 -6.59
CA GLU A 148 13.20 -35.61 -7.32
C GLU A 148 14.47 -36.46 -7.13
N LYS A 149 15.61 -35.85 -6.75
CA LYS A 149 16.89 -36.54 -6.52
C LYS A 149 17.12 -36.92 -5.05
N LEU A 150 16.23 -36.50 -4.15
CA LEU A 150 16.35 -36.65 -2.70
C LEU A 150 15.35 -37.67 -2.11
N ASN A 151 14.78 -38.57 -2.93
CA ASN A 151 13.79 -39.60 -2.53
C ASN A 151 14.22 -40.55 -1.37
N SER A 152 15.44 -40.41 -0.85
CA SER A 152 15.98 -41.12 0.31
C SER A 152 16.45 -40.22 1.46
N VAL A 153 16.16 -38.91 1.44
CA VAL A 153 16.64 -37.90 2.42
C VAL A 153 15.53 -37.52 3.39
N SER A 154 15.92 -37.10 4.59
CA SER A 154 15.04 -36.57 5.65
C SER A 154 13.89 -35.71 5.09
N THR A 155 12.66 -36.05 5.47
CA THR A 155 11.42 -35.41 4.99
C THR A 155 11.38 -33.91 5.31
N VAL A 156 12.08 -33.47 6.36
CA VAL A 156 12.04 -32.07 6.84
C VAL A 156 12.77 -31.13 5.89
N VAL A 157 14.03 -31.42 5.53
CA VAL A 157 14.81 -30.51 4.67
C VAL A 157 14.24 -30.42 3.25
N SER A 158 13.69 -31.53 2.73
CA SER A 158 12.98 -31.52 1.44
C SER A 158 11.75 -30.61 1.51
N HIS A 159 10.96 -30.71 2.59
CA HIS A 159 9.81 -29.86 2.80
C HIS A 159 10.22 -28.37 2.89
N LEU A 160 11.28 -28.04 3.64
CA LEU A 160 11.79 -26.67 3.74
C LEU A 160 12.24 -26.09 2.38
N LEU A 161 12.87 -26.90 1.52
CA LEU A 161 13.23 -26.51 0.17
C LEU A 161 11.99 -26.21 -0.70
N ASP A 162 10.95 -27.03 -0.61
CA ASP A 162 9.68 -26.81 -1.32
C ASP A 162 8.98 -25.52 -0.84
N LEU A 163 9.03 -25.25 0.47
CA LEU A 163 8.51 -23.99 1.03
C LEU A 163 9.32 -22.77 0.55
N CYS A 164 10.66 -22.88 0.46
CA CYS A 164 11.50 -21.84 -0.12
C CYS A 164 11.16 -21.60 -1.60
N ARG A 165 10.91 -22.66 -2.38
CA ARG A 165 10.48 -22.54 -3.78
C ARG A 165 9.14 -21.82 -3.88
N THR A 166 8.18 -22.19 -3.02
CA THR A 166 6.87 -21.55 -2.97
C THR A 166 6.98 -20.06 -2.63
N TYR A 167 7.83 -19.69 -1.67
CA TYR A 167 8.15 -18.30 -1.35
C TYR A 167 8.69 -17.53 -2.57
N VAL A 168 9.68 -18.10 -3.26
CA VAL A 168 10.32 -17.48 -4.43
C VAL A 168 9.33 -17.29 -5.59
N LEU A 169 8.46 -18.28 -5.85
CA LEU A 169 7.43 -18.17 -6.88
C LEU A 169 6.39 -17.08 -6.55
N ALA A 170 5.94 -17.02 -5.30
CA ALA A 170 5.06 -15.94 -4.86
C ALA A 170 5.74 -14.56 -4.99
N ARG A 171 7.04 -14.47 -4.74
CA ARG A 171 7.81 -13.22 -4.91
C ARG A 171 7.88 -12.79 -6.37
N LEU A 172 8.03 -13.73 -7.30
CA LEU A 172 7.96 -13.46 -8.75
C LEU A 172 6.58 -12.95 -9.16
N GLU A 173 5.50 -13.53 -8.64
CA GLU A 173 4.14 -13.05 -8.86
C GLU A 173 3.93 -11.62 -8.30
N MET A 174 4.48 -11.32 -7.13
CA MET A 174 4.45 -9.97 -6.55
C MET A 174 5.20 -8.95 -7.42
N ILE A 175 6.37 -9.32 -7.97
CA ILE A 175 7.10 -8.48 -8.96
C ILE A 175 6.21 -8.19 -10.17
N LEU A 176 5.50 -9.21 -10.69
CA LEU A 176 4.59 -9.03 -11.83
C LEU A 176 3.41 -8.11 -11.50
N LEU A 177 2.90 -8.14 -10.27
CA LEU A 177 1.87 -7.22 -9.80
C LEU A 177 2.36 -5.77 -9.78
N TYR A 178 3.57 -5.52 -9.27
CA TYR A 178 4.20 -4.20 -9.33
C TYR A 178 4.49 -3.75 -10.75
N ASP A 179 4.99 -4.63 -11.62
CA ASP A 179 5.17 -4.34 -13.05
C ASP A 179 3.84 -3.92 -13.70
N LYS A 180 2.75 -4.69 -13.46
CA LYS A 180 1.41 -4.36 -13.94
C LYS A 180 0.99 -2.96 -13.49
N MET A 181 1.19 -2.61 -12.22
CA MET A 181 0.88 -1.27 -11.71
C MET A 181 1.60 -0.15 -12.48
N THR A 182 2.87 -0.35 -12.88
CA THR A 182 3.60 0.67 -13.66
C THR A 182 3.04 0.91 -15.06
N LEU A 183 2.36 -0.09 -15.64
CA LEU A 183 1.73 0.02 -16.95
C LEU A 183 0.41 0.82 -16.89
N LEU A 184 -0.26 0.81 -15.73
CA LEU A 184 -1.56 1.46 -15.54
C LEU A 184 -1.46 3.00 -15.42
N VAL A 185 -0.25 3.56 -15.37
CA VAL A 185 -0.03 5.02 -15.27
C VAL A 185 -0.69 5.80 -16.40
N THR A 186 -0.74 5.22 -17.60
CA THR A 186 -1.30 5.87 -18.81
C THR A 186 -2.75 5.48 -19.09
N GLU A 187 -3.33 4.59 -18.29
CA GLU A 187 -4.70 4.12 -18.50
C GLU A 187 -5.72 5.17 -18.03
N ALA A 188 -6.81 5.30 -18.77
CA ALA A 188 -7.89 6.23 -18.42
C ALA A 188 -8.65 5.80 -17.15
N SER A 189 -8.60 4.51 -16.83
CA SER A 189 -9.20 3.89 -15.64
C SER A 189 -8.29 2.79 -15.10
N ILE A 190 -8.15 2.74 -13.78
CA ILE A 190 -7.36 1.71 -13.10
C ILE A 190 -8.31 0.67 -12.51
N ASP A 191 -8.16 -0.59 -12.92
CA ASP A 191 -8.92 -1.72 -12.37
C ASP A 191 -8.28 -2.21 -11.05
N TRP A 192 -8.64 -1.53 -9.97
CA TRP A 192 -8.20 -1.86 -8.61
C TRP A 192 -8.67 -3.24 -8.15
N SER A 193 -9.86 -3.68 -8.58
CA SER A 193 -10.42 -4.99 -8.20
C SER A 193 -9.62 -6.15 -8.79
N SER A 194 -9.13 -6.04 -10.02
CA SER A 194 -8.22 -7.05 -10.58
C SER A 194 -6.92 -7.15 -9.79
N MET A 195 -6.38 -6.03 -9.30
CA MET A 195 -5.13 -6.03 -8.51
C MET A 195 -5.35 -6.60 -7.10
N GLU A 196 -6.47 -6.27 -6.47
CA GLU A 196 -6.89 -6.85 -5.19
C GLU A 196 -7.02 -8.37 -5.29
N HIS A 197 -7.64 -8.89 -6.36
CA HIS A 197 -7.79 -10.33 -6.57
C HIS A 197 -6.43 -11.05 -6.64
N VAL A 198 -5.46 -10.47 -7.35
CA VAL A 198 -4.09 -11.01 -7.40
C VAL A 198 -3.44 -11.01 -6.01
N ALA A 199 -3.62 -9.94 -5.22
CA ALA A 199 -3.11 -9.88 -3.85
C ALA A 199 -3.76 -10.93 -2.92
N ILE A 200 -5.05 -11.22 -3.10
CA ILE A 200 -5.75 -12.29 -2.37
C ILE A 200 -5.15 -13.66 -2.72
N THR A 201 -4.97 -13.97 -4.00
CA THR A 201 -4.36 -15.23 -4.44
C THR A 201 -2.93 -15.38 -3.93
N LEU A 202 -2.13 -14.32 -3.99
CA LEU A 202 -0.77 -14.28 -3.43
C LEU A 202 -0.77 -14.61 -1.93
N ARG A 203 -1.67 -13.99 -1.16
CA ARG A 203 -1.82 -14.25 0.27
C ARG A 203 -2.17 -15.71 0.55
N GLU A 204 -3.11 -16.29 -0.19
CA GLU A 204 -3.51 -17.69 -0.06
C GLU A 204 -2.38 -18.65 -0.40
N ASN A 205 -1.56 -18.32 -1.41
CA ASN A 205 -0.37 -19.08 -1.76
C ASN A 205 0.72 -18.98 -0.69
N LEU A 206 0.96 -17.78 -0.14
CA LEU A 206 1.95 -17.57 0.93
C LEU A 206 1.56 -18.20 2.25
N ARG A 207 0.26 -18.36 2.53
CA ARG A 207 -0.23 -19.17 3.67
C ARG A 207 0.10 -20.65 3.54
N LYS A 208 0.58 -21.12 2.40
CA LYS A 208 1.13 -22.50 2.30
C LYS A 208 2.56 -22.56 2.82
N CYS A 209 3.26 -21.42 2.92
CA CYS A 209 4.60 -21.27 3.48
C CYS A 209 4.59 -21.11 5.01
N HIS A 210 4.04 -22.09 5.72
CA HIS A 210 4.03 -22.12 7.18
C HIS A 210 4.97 -23.20 7.72
N HIS A 211 6.14 -22.78 8.21
CA HIS A 211 7.02 -23.61 9.03
C HIS A 211 7.70 -22.71 10.07
N PRO A 212 7.83 -23.12 11.35
CA PRO A 212 8.47 -22.31 12.39
C PRO A 212 9.85 -21.78 11.98
N ASP A 213 10.70 -22.65 11.43
CA ASP A 213 12.04 -22.29 10.96
C ASP A 213 12.03 -21.21 9.86
N LEU A 214 11.00 -21.15 9.02
CA LEU A 214 10.89 -20.15 7.93
C LEU A 214 9.98 -18.95 8.29
N ALA A 215 9.47 -18.89 9.52
CA ALA A 215 8.54 -17.83 9.94
C ALA A 215 9.15 -16.44 9.78
N GLY A 216 10.46 -16.29 10.02
CA GLY A 216 11.17 -15.03 9.87
C GLY A 216 11.06 -14.42 8.48
N ILE A 217 11.25 -15.23 7.42
CA ILE A 217 11.18 -14.76 6.04
C ILE A 217 9.74 -14.61 5.54
N SER A 218 8.86 -15.54 5.90
CA SER A 218 7.49 -15.56 5.38
C SER A 218 6.64 -14.45 6.00
N HIS A 219 6.88 -14.09 7.27
CA HIS A 219 6.15 -13.04 7.96
C HIS A 219 6.26 -11.67 7.26
N LEU A 220 7.46 -11.22 6.90
CA LEU A 220 7.63 -9.94 6.21
C LEU A 220 6.88 -9.88 4.88
N PHE A 221 6.91 -10.97 4.12
CA PHE A 221 6.21 -11.03 2.85
C PHE A 221 4.68 -11.07 3.04
N GLN A 222 4.20 -11.81 4.05
CA GLN A 222 2.78 -11.86 4.37
C GLN A 222 2.24 -10.48 4.77
N GLU A 223 2.98 -9.73 5.58
CA GLU A 223 2.61 -8.36 5.96
C GLU A 223 2.58 -7.41 4.77
N GLU A 224 3.58 -7.48 3.88
CA GLU A 224 3.61 -6.69 2.65
C GLU A 224 2.38 -6.95 1.76
N VAL A 225 2.05 -8.22 1.52
CA VAL A 225 0.90 -8.62 0.71
C VAL A 225 -0.41 -8.18 1.37
N GLU A 226 -0.53 -8.33 2.70
CA GLU A 226 -1.72 -7.92 3.42
C GLU A 226 -1.92 -6.41 3.38
N ILE A 227 -0.86 -5.61 3.61
CA ILE A 227 -0.94 -4.16 3.51
C ILE A 227 -1.32 -3.73 2.10
N LEU A 228 -0.71 -4.31 1.07
CA LEU A 228 -1.05 -3.97 -0.32
C LEU A 228 -2.50 -4.33 -0.65
N ARG A 229 -2.98 -5.49 -0.18
CA ARG A 229 -4.39 -5.90 -0.32
C ARG A 229 -5.31 -4.88 0.35
N LEU A 230 -5.08 -4.56 1.62
CA LEU A 230 -5.88 -3.60 2.39
C LEU A 230 -5.91 -2.22 1.71
N LEU A 231 -4.79 -1.75 1.15
CA LEU A 231 -4.72 -0.50 0.39
C LEU A 231 -5.59 -0.55 -0.88
N PHE A 232 -5.55 -1.64 -1.64
CA PHE A 232 -6.44 -1.81 -2.80
C PHE A 232 -7.92 -1.87 -2.39
N THR A 233 -8.24 -2.64 -1.34
CA THR A 233 -9.60 -2.72 -0.80
C THR A 233 -10.11 -1.34 -0.37
N ALA A 234 -9.30 -0.57 0.37
CA ALA A 234 -9.61 0.79 0.78
C ALA A 234 -9.84 1.72 -0.43
N GLN A 235 -8.96 1.69 -1.45
CA GLN A 235 -9.13 2.46 -2.68
C GLN A 235 -10.45 2.13 -3.40
N ILE A 236 -10.81 0.84 -3.49
CA ILE A 236 -12.08 0.40 -4.06
C ILE A 236 -13.24 0.95 -3.23
N HIS A 237 -13.22 0.83 -1.91
CA HIS A 237 -14.29 1.34 -1.05
C HIS A 237 -14.44 2.87 -1.12
N ILE A 238 -13.33 3.61 -1.13
CA ILE A 238 -13.33 5.08 -1.24
C ILE A 238 -13.92 5.51 -2.59
N SER A 239 -13.50 4.89 -3.70
CA SER A 239 -14.04 5.21 -5.03
C SER A 239 -15.53 4.91 -5.17
N ASN A 240 -16.05 3.97 -4.37
CA ASN A 240 -17.46 3.63 -4.27
C ASN A 240 -18.19 4.38 -3.13
N CYS A 241 -17.55 5.37 -2.51
CA CYS A 241 -18.10 6.17 -1.42
C CYS A 241 -18.62 5.36 -0.22
N ARG A 242 -17.98 4.21 0.08
CA ARG A 242 -18.28 3.36 1.23
C ARG A 242 -17.46 3.78 2.44
N MET A 243 -17.94 4.80 3.17
CA MET A 243 -17.16 5.44 4.23
C MET A 243 -16.70 4.47 5.33
N PHE A 244 -17.60 3.65 5.87
CA PHE A 244 -17.30 2.82 7.04
C PHE A 244 -16.27 1.74 6.70
N GLU A 245 -16.49 1.04 5.59
CA GLU A 245 -15.58 0.01 5.09
C GLU A 245 -14.22 0.61 4.77
N SER A 246 -14.18 1.77 4.08
CA SER A 246 -12.93 2.49 3.82
C SER A 246 -12.16 2.82 5.11
N LEU A 247 -12.86 3.30 6.14
CA LEU A 247 -12.26 3.67 7.42
C LEU A 247 -11.70 2.44 8.16
N LEU A 248 -12.43 1.32 8.13
CA LEU A 248 -11.98 0.08 8.77
C LEU A 248 -10.70 -0.45 8.12
N GLU A 249 -10.65 -0.49 6.78
CA GLU A 249 -9.47 -0.93 6.04
C GLU A 249 -8.28 0.03 6.30
N LEU A 250 -8.49 1.34 6.24
CA LEU A 250 -7.43 2.33 6.52
C LEU A 250 -6.90 2.23 7.96
N LYS A 251 -7.78 1.97 8.93
CA LYS A 251 -7.37 1.74 10.32
C LYS A 251 -6.54 0.46 10.44
N GLN A 252 -6.95 -0.62 9.76
CA GLN A 252 -6.18 -1.87 9.76
C GLN A 252 -4.80 -1.67 9.11
N VAL A 253 -4.70 -0.94 8.00
CA VAL A 253 -3.41 -0.58 7.39
C VAL A 253 -2.53 0.15 8.39
N ARG A 254 -3.09 1.10 9.14
CA ARG A 254 -2.33 1.85 10.15
C ARG A 254 -1.81 0.94 11.27
N GLU A 255 -2.66 0.06 11.79
CA GLU A 255 -2.26 -0.91 12.82
C GLU A 255 -1.17 -1.87 12.31
N ASN A 256 -1.29 -2.35 11.07
CA ASN A 256 -0.28 -3.20 10.45
C ASN A 256 1.03 -2.45 10.24
N PHE A 257 1.00 -1.19 9.79
CA PHE A 257 2.21 -0.37 9.72
C PHE A 257 2.82 -0.15 11.10
N ASP A 258 2.04 0.20 12.11
CA ASP A 258 2.54 0.41 13.46
C ASP A 258 3.19 -0.87 14.01
N PHE A 259 2.63 -2.05 13.72
CA PHE A 259 3.26 -3.34 14.04
C PHE A 259 4.54 -3.57 13.24
N TRP A 260 4.48 -3.41 11.91
CA TRP A 260 5.61 -3.59 10.99
C TRP A 260 6.77 -2.62 11.32
N ILE A 261 6.46 -1.44 11.85
CA ILE A 261 7.40 -0.39 12.25
C ILE A 261 7.89 -0.54 13.69
N LYS A 262 7.04 -0.96 14.64
CA LYS A 262 7.42 -1.17 16.05
C LYS A 262 8.50 -2.24 16.17
N GLU A 263 8.42 -3.30 15.36
CA GLU A 263 9.46 -4.33 15.26
C GLU A 263 10.79 -3.77 14.71
N LEU A 264 10.78 -2.68 13.94
CA LEU A 264 12.00 -1.99 13.47
C LEU A 264 12.57 -1.04 14.53
N GLY A 265 11.70 -0.41 15.33
CA GLY A 265 12.06 0.59 16.34
C GLY A 265 12.61 0.00 17.64
N SER A 266 12.26 -1.25 17.99
CA SER A 266 12.76 -1.96 19.19
C SER A 266 14.29 -2.17 19.18
N LEU A 267 14.97 -1.84 18.08
CA LEU A 267 16.41 -2.00 17.86
C LEU A 267 17.19 -0.68 17.90
N ASN A 268 16.51 0.46 18.10
CA ASN A 268 17.19 1.75 18.26
C ASN A 268 16.38 2.73 19.16
N PRO A 269 16.73 2.90 20.45
CA PRO A 269 15.90 3.58 21.46
C PRO A 269 15.81 5.12 21.34
N ALA A 270 16.31 5.73 20.26
CA ALA A 270 16.22 7.18 20.07
C ALA A 270 14.82 7.58 19.56
N ASN A 271 13.95 7.94 20.50
CA ASN A 271 12.60 8.47 20.31
C ASN A 271 12.53 9.64 19.30
N LEU A 272 12.17 9.34 18.06
CA LEU A 272 11.58 10.26 17.09
C LEU A 272 10.60 9.43 16.24
N SER A 273 9.42 9.98 15.93
CA SER A 273 8.41 9.35 15.06
C SER A 273 9.07 8.70 13.85
N PHE A 274 9.04 7.37 13.76
CA PHE A 274 9.81 6.63 12.75
C PHE A 274 9.31 6.90 11.34
N PHE A 275 8.07 7.36 11.15
CA PHE A 275 7.61 7.94 9.88
C PHE A 275 8.54 9.09 9.45
N ALA A 276 9.00 9.95 10.35
CA ALA A 276 9.97 11.00 10.04
C ALA A 276 11.39 10.47 9.75
N LYS A 277 11.77 9.27 10.22
CA LYS A 277 13.07 8.64 9.89
C LYS A 277 13.01 7.85 8.59
N ILE A 278 11.90 7.15 8.31
CA ILE A 278 11.62 6.54 7.01
C ILE A 278 11.53 7.65 5.96
N LEU A 279 10.76 8.72 6.18
CA LEU A 279 10.64 9.84 5.23
C LEU A 279 11.82 10.83 5.26
N GLY A 280 12.72 10.74 6.25
CA GLY A 280 13.73 11.76 6.53
C GLY A 280 15.06 11.55 5.82
N GLY A 281 15.37 12.46 4.89
CA GLY A 281 16.67 13.13 4.74
C GLY A 281 17.92 12.34 4.34
N GLU A 282 17.96 11.01 4.42
CA GLU A 282 19.06 10.27 3.80
C GLU A 282 18.94 10.37 2.26
N PRO A 283 20.06 10.55 1.54
CA PRO A 283 20.04 10.74 0.09
C PRO A 283 19.44 9.53 -0.66
N VAL A 284 19.36 8.35 -0.03
CA VAL A 284 18.62 7.18 -0.55
C VAL A 284 17.94 6.43 0.61
N PRO A 285 16.61 6.22 0.56
CA PRO A 285 15.91 5.39 1.53
C PRO A 285 16.39 3.95 1.53
N ARG A 286 16.65 3.39 2.72
CA ARG A 286 16.99 1.97 2.88
C ARG A 286 15.88 1.02 2.40
N ASN A 287 14.61 1.43 2.52
CA ASN A 287 13.42 0.66 2.13
C ASN A 287 12.47 1.50 1.26
N ARG A 288 12.77 1.63 -0.03
CA ARG A 288 11.97 2.43 -0.98
C ARG A 288 10.54 1.89 -1.16
N LEU A 289 10.38 0.57 -1.11
CA LEU A 289 9.07 -0.05 -1.26
C LEU A 289 8.12 0.33 -0.12
N ILE A 290 8.60 0.29 1.13
CA ILE A 290 7.80 0.66 2.31
C ILE A 290 7.40 2.13 2.24
N GLN A 291 8.32 3.02 1.84
CA GLN A 291 7.97 4.42 1.63
C GLN A 291 6.87 4.61 0.61
N TRP A 292 6.91 3.86 -0.49
CA TRP A 292 5.87 3.94 -1.50
C TRP A 292 4.52 3.46 -0.96
N LEU A 293 4.49 2.37 -0.17
CA LEU A 293 3.28 1.90 0.51
C LEU A 293 2.71 2.95 1.50
N ILE A 294 3.58 3.64 2.24
CA ILE A 294 3.18 4.74 3.13
C ILE A 294 2.59 5.90 2.33
N LYS A 295 3.22 6.30 1.22
CA LYS A 295 2.66 7.33 0.33
C LYS A 295 1.31 6.92 -0.26
N PHE A 296 1.12 5.63 -0.56
CA PHE A 296 -0.17 5.13 -1.00
C PHE A 296 -1.23 5.29 0.11
N TYR A 297 -0.91 4.89 1.33
CA TYR A 297 -1.77 5.12 2.49
C TYR A 297 -2.10 6.61 2.68
N ASP A 298 -1.10 7.49 2.62
CA ASP A 298 -1.27 8.93 2.78
C ASP A 298 -2.20 9.54 1.70
N LEU A 299 -2.06 9.10 0.45
CA LEU A 299 -2.96 9.49 -0.63
C LEU A 299 -4.40 9.05 -0.33
N LEU A 300 -4.60 7.81 0.12
CA LEU A 300 -5.94 7.30 0.45
C LEU A 300 -6.53 8.01 1.65
N MET A 301 -5.73 8.38 2.65
CA MET A 301 -6.17 9.21 3.78
C MET A 301 -6.62 10.59 3.29
N ALA A 302 -5.85 11.27 2.43
CA ALA A 302 -6.25 12.56 1.86
C ALA A 302 -7.54 12.47 1.05
N LYS A 303 -7.68 11.40 0.26
CA LYS A 303 -8.86 11.13 -0.55
C LYS A 303 -10.10 10.82 0.30
N PHE A 304 -9.93 10.01 1.34
CA PHE A 304 -10.96 9.72 2.33
C PHE A 304 -11.43 11.02 3.01
N SER A 305 -10.48 11.84 3.48
CA SER A 305 -10.76 13.16 4.07
C SER A 305 -11.54 14.06 3.12
N LEU A 306 -11.16 14.13 1.84
CA LEU A 306 -11.87 14.91 0.81
C LEU A 306 -13.28 14.38 0.55
N TYR A 307 -13.43 13.07 0.32
CA TYR A 307 -14.71 12.48 -0.10
C TYR A 307 -15.72 12.48 1.04
N PHE A 308 -15.25 12.38 2.28
CA PHE A 308 -16.11 12.32 3.44
C PHE A 308 -16.03 13.58 4.31
N THR A 309 -15.48 14.70 3.80
CA THR A 309 -15.31 15.95 4.57
C THR A 309 -16.61 16.37 5.25
N ASN A 310 -17.71 16.42 4.50
CA ASN A 310 -19.02 16.83 5.02
C ASN A 310 -19.53 15.90 6.12
N VAL A 311 -19.22 14.59 6.02
CA VAL A 311 -19.59 13.62 7.05
C VAL A 311 -18.71 13.79 8.27
N LEU A 312 -17.39 13.84 8.08
CA LEU A 312 -16.40 13.96 9.15
C LEU A 312 -16.60 15.25 9.95
N GLU A 313 -16.88 16.38 9.30
CA GLU A 313 -17.17 17.64 9.96
C GLU A 313 -18.35 17.54 10.94
N ALA A 314 -19.33 16.65 10.70
CA ALA A 314 -20.45 16.42 11.62
C ALA A 314 -20.08 15.59 12.87
N TYR A 315 -18.97 14.86 12.85
CA TYR A 315 -18.55 13.97 13.95
C TYR A 315 -17.23 14.39 14.63
N CYS A 316 -16.49 15.32 14.04
CA CYS A 316 -15.20 15.82 14.52
C CYS A 316 -15.36 17.15 15.29
N GLY A 317 -14.59 17.31 16.37
CA GLY A 317 -14.46 18.61 17.05
C GLY A 317 -13.65 19.61 16.22
N ASP A 318 -13.60 20.88 16.63
CA ASP A 318 -12.91 21.92 15.85
C ASP A 318 -11.39 21.65 15.69
N GLU A 319 -10.74 21.10 16.72
CA GLU A 319 -9.33 20.66 16.65
C GLU A 319 -9.12 19.51 15.64
N ASP A 320 -10.05 18.54 15.62
CA ASP A 320 -10.01 17.42 14.68
C ASP A 320 -10.25 17.89 13.24
N ARG A 321 -11.10 18.91 13.04
CA ARG A 321 -11.35 19.51 11.73
C ARG A 321 -10.10 20.16 11.17
N GLU A 322 -9.39 20.97 11.96
CA GLU A 322 -8.11 21.54 11.53
C GLU A 322 -7.14 20.43 11.12
N SER A 323 -7.05 19.34 11.89
CA SER A 323 -6.19 18.20 11.55
C SER A 323 -6.56 17.50 10.22
N ILE A 324 -7.85 17.41 9.89
CA ILE A 324 -8.35 16.84 8.61
C ILE A 324 -7.99 17.75 7.43
N HIS A 325 -8.08 19.07 7.63
CA HIS A 325 -7.75 20.08 6.63
C HIS A 325 -6.24 20.34 6.52
N SER A 326 -5.46 19.99 7.54
CA SER A 326 -4.02 20.24 7.65
C SER A 326 -3.15 18.98 7.58
N ILE A 327 -3.66 17.86 7.07
CA ILE A 327 -2.86 16.64 6.92
C ILE A 327 -1.65 17.00 6.03
N ASP A 328 -0.47 17.15 6.65
CA ASP A 328 0.79 17.53 6.01
C ASP A 328 1.40 16.33 5.27
N ASN A 329 0.66 15.84 4.28
CA ASN A 329 1.04 14.70 3.44
C ASN A 329 1.26 15.12 1.98
N LYS A 330 1.39 16.43 1.71
CA LYS A 330 1.50 17.01 0.35
C LYS A 330 0.25 16.85 -0.53
N PHE A 331 -0.85 16.30 -0.01
CA PHE A 331 -2.12 16.10 -0.73
C PHE A 331 -3.23 17.03 -0.21
N ASN A 332 -3.03 18.35 -0.34
CA ASN A 332 -4.02 19.34 0.07
C ASN A 332 -5.10 19.56 -1.03
N PHE A 333 -5.97 18.57 -1.20
CA PHE A 333 -7.04 18.63 -2.20
C PHE A 333 -8.07 19.69 -1.86
N ILE A 334 -8.49 19.80 -0.59
CA ILE A 334 -9.56 20.71 -0.17
C ILE A 334 -9.19 22.16 -0.51
N ASP A 335 -7.99 22.61 -0.18
CA ASP A 335 -7.56 23.97 -0.52
C ASP A 335 -7.36 24.16 -2.03
N SER A 336 -6.97 23.11 -2.75
CA SER A 336 -6.91 23.16 -4.22
C SER A 336 -8.30 23.43 -4.83
N PHE A 337 -9.36 22.80 -4.31
CA PHE A 337 -10.74 23.05 -4.73
C PHE A 337 -11.23 24.45 -4.34
N ARG A 338 -10.88 24.95 -3.15
CA ARG A 338 -11.22 26.31 -2.71
C ARG A 338 -10.53 27.36 -3.59
N ASN A 339 -9.24 27.17 -3.87
CA ASN A 339 -8.46 28.08 -4.70
C ASN A 339 -9.00 28.17 -6.12
N ILE A 340 -9.29 27.03 -6.76
CA ILE A 340 -9.83 27.06 -8.13
C ILE A 340 -11.23 27.67 -8.18
N GLN A 341 -12.09 27.40 -7.19
CA GLN A 341 -13.42 28.00 -7.09
C GLN A 341 -13.36 29.52 -7.05
N ALA A 342 -12.47 30.08 -6.21
CA ALA A 342 -12.24 31.51 -6.12
C ALA A 342 -11.63 32.09 -7.42
N GLN A 343 -10.66 31.39 -7.99
CA GLN A 343 -9.95 31.81 -9.20
C GLN A 343 -10.87 31.94 -10.43
N ILE A 344 -11.78 30.98 -10.63
CA ILE A 344 -12.73 30.99 -11.75
C ILE A 344 -14.07 31.63 -11.40
N LYS A 345 -14.24 32.10 -10.16
CA LYS A 345 -15.48 32.69 -9.62
C LYS A 345 -16.69 31.77 -9.80
N ALA A 346 -16.49 30.47 -9.66
CA ALA A 346 -17.56 29.50 -9.79
C ALA A 346 -18.56 29.64 -8.63
N CYS A 347 -19.83 29.42 -8.93
CA CYS A 347 -20.87 29.30 -7.90
C CYS A 347 -20.58 28.08 -7.03
N ARG A 348 -20.22 26.96 -7.66
CA ARG A 348 -19.83 25.71 -6.99
C ARG A 348 -18.74 25.00 -7.78
N VAL A 349 -17.78 24.41 -7.07
CA VAL A 349 -16.87 23.39 -7.62
C VAL A 349 -16.93 22.19 -6.71
N GLY A 350 -17.04 20.98 -7.27
CA GLY A 350 -17.22 19.81 -6.44
C GLY A 350 -17.04 18.49 -7.17
N ILE A 351 -17.17 17.41 -6.41
CA ILE A 351 -17.15 16.03 -6.88
C ILE A 351 -18.56 15.46 -6.74
N ILE A 352 -19.06 14.88 -7.82
CA ILE A 352 -20.40 14.31 -7.92
C ILE A 352 -20.30 12.82 -8.17
N MET A 353 -21.16 12.04 -7.52
CA MET A 353 -21.34 10.62 -7.81
C MET A 353 -22.52 10.42 -8.76
N ASP A 354 -22.31 9.70 -9.85
CA ASP A 354 -23.41 9.11 -10.61
C ASP A 354 -23.94 7.88 -9.86
N ARG A 355 -25.20 7.97 -9.42
CA ARG A 355 -25.98 6.88 -8.83
C ARG A 355 -27.22 6.59 -9.65
N SER A 356 -27.26 7.01 -10.92
CA SER A 356 -28.43 6.82 -11.79
C SER A 356 -28.77 5.36 -12.08
N PHE A 357 -27.79 4.46 -11.93
CA PHE A 357 -27.96 3.01 -12.04
C PHE A 357 -28.48 2.36 -10.74
N ASP A 358 -28.42 3.07 -9.61
CA ASP A 358 -28.81 2.57 -8.30
C ASP A 358 -30.27 2.94 -8.00
N GLY A 359 -31.13 1.92 -7.96
CA GLY A 359 -32.55 2.09 -7.65
C GLY A 359 -32.85 2.17 -6.15
N SER A 360 -31.82 2.08 -5.29
CA SER A 360 -31.99 2.10 -3.84
C SER A 360 -32.16 3.51 -3.28
N ASP A 361 -32.91 3.58 -2.17
CA ASP A 361 -33.10 4.81 -1.40
C ASP A 361 -31.76 5.39 -0.93
N PHE A 362 -31.56 6.70 -1.15
CA PHE A 362 -30.34 7.40 -0.76
C PHE A 362 -30.54 8.21 0.52
N TYR A 363 -29.69 8.01 1.49
CA TYR A 363 -29.77 8.69 2.79
C TYR A 363 -28.52 9.54 3.08
N GLY A 364 -27.63 9.70 2.08
CA GLY A 364 -26.33 10.34 2.22
C GLY A 364 -25.18 9.34 2.35
N PHE A 365 -23.95 9.84 2.31
CA PHE A 365 -22.71 9.05 2.36
C PHE A 365 -22.22 8.72 3.78
N GLY A 366 -23.02 9.05 4.80
CA GLY A 366 -22.65 8.92 6.21
C GLY A 366 -23.21 7.68 6.90
N TYR A 367 -22.92 7.57 8.20
CA TYR A 367 -23.38 6.47 9.03
C TYR A 367 -24.90 6.53 9.26
N LEU A 368 -25.61 5.47 8.87
CA LEU A 368 -27.04 5.32 9.09
C LEU A 368 -27.27 4.10 9.97
N ARG A 369 -27.53 4.34 11.25
CA ARG A 369 -27.96 3.27 12.15
C ARG A 369 -29.42 2.97 11.83
N LYS A 370 -29.67 1.84 11.13
CA LYS A 370 -31.02 1.40 10.73
C LYS A 370 -32.01 1.29 11.89
N ASP A 371 -31.50 1.15 13.12
CA ASP A 371 -32.32 0.69 14.24
C ASP A 371 -32.65 1.78 15.27
N ASN A 372 -32.05 2.98 15.19
CA ASN A 372 -32.37 4.07 16.11
C ASN A 372 -32.13 5.44 15.47
N LYS A 373 -33.20 6.24 15.49
CA LYS A 373 -33.34 7.64 15.05
C LYS A 373 -32.42 8.62 15.81
N PHE A 374 -31.11 8.38 15.80
CA PHE A 374 -30.15 9.45 16.03
C PHE A 374 -29.93 10.12 14.68
N ALA A 375 -30.90 10.96 14.30
CA ALA A 375 -30.64 11.97 13.30
C ALA A 375 -29.56 12.88 13.90
N THR A 376 -28.33 12.72 13.45
CA THR A 376 -27.31 13.76 13.65
C THR A 376 -27.92 15.05 13.09
N ASP A 377 -27.86 16.16 13.84
CA ASP A 377 -28.41 17.44 13.40
C ASP A 377 -27.94 17.75 11.97
N GLY A 378 -28.87 17.72 11.01
CA GLY A 378 -28.59 17.97 9.58
C GLY A 378 -28.68 16.78 8.62
N TYR A 379 -28.77 15.52 9.10
CA TYR A 379 -28.97 14.36 8.21
C TYR A 379 -30.46 14.03 7.99
N PRO A 380 -30.88 13.72 6.75
CA PRO A 380 -32.28 13.50 6.44
C PRO A 380 -32.74 12.14 6.98
N ILE A 381 -33.80 12.18 7.81
CA ILE A 381 -34.47 10.99 8.37
C ILE A 381 -35.21 10.21 7.27
N GLU A 382 -35.59 10.90 6.20
CA GLU A 382 -36.19 10.34 4.99
C GLU A 382 -35.15 10.27 3.87
N PRO A 383 -35.28 9.32 2.93
CA PRO A 383 -34.37 9.27 1.80
C PRO A 383 -34.50 10.53 0.94
N LEU A 384 -33.36 11.01 0.45
CA LEU A 384 -33.27 12.03 -0.58
C LEU A 384 -34.01 11.52 -1.83
N LYS A 385 -34.84 12.38 -2.41
CA LYS A 385 -35.65 12.08 -3.59
C LYS A 385 -35.19 12.92 -4.79
N GLY A 386 -35.56 12.46 -5.99
CA GLY A 386 -35.37 13.22 -7.23
C GLY A 386 -33.94 13.17 -7.76
N VAL A 387 -33.53 14.23 -8.47
CA VAL A 387 -32.23 14.28 -9.17
C VAL A 387 -31.06 14.35 -8.17
N CYS A 388 -31.27 14.97 -7.02
CA CYS A 388 -30.25 15.10 -5.96
C CYS A 388 -29.82 13.75 -5.35
N SER A 389 -30.67 12.72 -5.38
CA SER A 389 -30.30 11.37 -4.91
C SER A 389 -29.56 10.54 -5.96
N LYS A 390 -29.76 10.88 -7.24
CA LYS A 390 -29.07 10.26 -8.38
C LYS A 390 -27.70 10.88 -8.64
N TYR A 391 -27.53 12.17 -8.37
CA TYR A 391 -26.27 12.89 -8.60
C TYR A 391 -25.83 13.70 -7.38
N PRO A 392 -25.64 13.07 -6.21
CA PRO A 392 -25.25 13.79 -5.01
C PRO A 392 -23.81 14.32 -5.11
N PHE A 393 -23.59 15.50 -4.54
CA PHE A 393 -22.24 15.98 -4.24
C PHE A 393 -21.63 15.17 -3.11
N ILE A 394 -20.50 14.55 -3.38
CA ILE A 394 -19.62 13.94 -2.36
C ILE A 394 -18.88 15.06 -1.63
N PHE A 395 -18.36 16.02 -2.41
CA PHE A 395 -17.64 17.19 -1.92
C PHE A 395 -18.06 18.41 -2.74
N GLN A 396 -18.18 19.57 -2.11
CA GLN A 396 -18.45 20.82 -2.82
C GLN A 396 -17.88 22.04 -2.09
N CYS A 397 -17.44 23.03 -2.85
CA CYS A 397 -17.02 24.34 -2.39
C CYS A 397 -17.87 25.43 -3.07
N PRO A 398 -18.47 26.37 -2.32
CA PRO A 398 -18.47 26.46 -0.85
C PRO A 398 -19.30 25.35 -0.17
N ASN A 399 -18.95 25.01 1.07
CA ASN A 399 -19.73 24.05 1.87
C ASN A 399 -21.18 24.55 2.03
N PRO A 400 -22.17 23.64 1.99
CA PRO A 400 -23.57 24.01 2.18
C PRO A 400 -23.77 24.56 3.60
N THR A 401 -24.30 25.78 3.72
CA THR A 401 -24.60 26.36 5.04
C THR A 401 -25.72 25.55 5.70
N PRO A 402 -25.57 25.13 6.97
CA PRO A 402 -26.65 24.45 7.70
C PRO A 402 -27.91 25.31 7.68
N GLY A 403 -29.02 24.76 7.14
CA GLY A 403 -30.30 25.47 7.02
C GLY A 403 -30.81 25.72 5.59
N HIS A 404 -30.00 25.48 4.55
CA HIS A 404 -30.45 25.60 3.14
C HIS A 404 -31.10 24.30 2.59
N GLN A 405 -31.90 23.63 3.41
CA GLN A 405 -32.74 22.54 2.92
C GLN A 405 -33.88 23.16 2.09
N ARG A 406 -33.89 22.85 0.78
CA ARG A 406 -34.88 23.27 -0.24
C ARG A 406 -34.74 24.70 -0.76
N ASN A 407 -33.59 25.02 -1.35
CA ASN A 407 -33.49 26.16 -2.24
C ASN A 407 -33.86 25.70 -3.68
N PRO A 408 -34.84 26.31 -4.39
CA PRO A 408 -35.20 25.94 -5.76
C PRO A 408 -34.00 25.91 -6.72
N SER A 409 -33.05 26.84 -6.50
CA SER A 409 -31.78 26.89 -7.23
C SER A 409 -30.93 25.63 -7.11
N ALA A 410 -31.08 24.83 -6.04
CA ALA A 410 -30.31 23.59 -5.88
C ALA A 410 -30.87 22.47 -6.76
N GLU A 411 -32.18 22.32 -6.88
CA GLU A 411 -32.80 21.32 -7.78
C GLU A 411 -32.52 21.65 -9.25
N GLU A 412 -32.54 22.94 -9.60
CA GLU A 412 -32.17 23.41 -10.94
C GLU A 412 -30.72 23.08 -11.30
N GLU A 413 -29.77 23.31 -10.39
CA GLU A 413 -28.36 22.99 -10.59
C GLU A 413 -28.14 21.48 -10.76
N HIS A 414 -28.83 20.65 -9.98
CA HIS A 414 -28.76 19.19 -10.15
C HIS A 414 -29.37 18.73 -11.48
N GLY A 415 -30.41 19.39 -11.98
CA GLY A 415 -30.95 19.14 -13.32
C GLY A 415 -29.96 19.45 -14.44
N CYS A 416 -29.15 20.51 -14.28
CA CYS A 416 -28.05 20.85 -15.19
C CYS A 416 -26.95 19.78 -15.16
N ILE A 417 -26.58 19.31 -13.96
CA ILE A 417 -25.62 18.23 -13.76
C ILE A 417 -26.08 16.93 -14.42
N GLU A 418 -27.34 16.53 -14.23
CA GLU A 418 -27.88 15.31 -14.84
C GLU A 418 -27.74 15.34 -16.36
N LYS A 419 -28.09 16.47 -16.99
CA LYS A 419 -27.97 16.63 -18.45
C LYS A 419 -26.50 16.61 -18.89
N PHE A 420 -25.61 17.25 -18.13
CA PHE A 420 -24.17 17.22 -18.37
C PHE A 420 -23.62 15.78 -18.33
N ILE A 421 -23.91 15.03 -17.26
CA ILE A 421 -23.41 13.64 -17.09
C ILE A 421 -23.98 12.72 -18.16
N LYS A 422 -25.29 12.80 -18.46
CA LYS A 422 -25.89 11.99 -19.55
C LYS A 422 -25.22 12.27 -20.89
N LYS A 423 -25.04 13.54 -21.26
CA LYS A 423 -24.34 13.93 -22.49
C LYS A 423 -22.89 13.40 -22.51
N HIS A 424 -22.18 13.50 -21.40
CA HIS A 424 -20.82 12.95 -21.26
C HIS A 424 -20.81 11.43 -21.52
N LEU A 425 -21.70 10.68 -20.86
CA LEU A 425 -21.80 9.23 -21.00
C LEU A 425 -22.21 8.82 -22.42
N GLU A 426 -23.12 9.54 -23.06
CA GLU A 426 -23.52 9.32 -24.46
C GLU A 426 -22.34 9.53 -25.41
N SER A 427 -21.51 10.56 -25.19
CA SER A 427 -20.30 10.84 -25.99
C SER A 427 -19.21 9.77 -25.89
N ARG A 428 -19.27 8.92 -24.86
CA ARG A 428 -18.35 7.78 -24.64
C ARG A 428 -18.85 6.47 -25.23
N LYS A 429 -20.17 6.33 -25.43
CA LYS A 429 -20.77 5.10 -25.98
C LYS A 429 -20.64 4.98 -27.50
N VAL A 430 -20.24 6.03 -28.20
CA VAL A 430 -19.97 5.98 -29.64
C VAL A 430 -18.51 5.56 -29.82
N PRO A 431 -18.21 4.32 -30.27
CA PRO A 431 -16.89 4.04 -30.80
C PRO A 431 -16.80 4.84 -32.10
N GLU A 432 -15.87 5.78 -32.20
CA GLU A 432 -15.52 6.35 -33.51
C GLU A 432 -14.91 5.25 -34.37
N PHE A 433 -15.76 4.47 -35.03
CA PHE A 433 -15.39 3.66 -36.17
C PHE A 433 -15.24 4.63 -37.36
N ARG A 434 -14.19 5.45 -37.34
CA ARG A 434 -13.70 6.08 -38.56
C ARG A 434 -12.61 5.19 -39.12
N GLY A 435 -13.01 4.33 -40.07
CA GLY A 435 -12.08 3.79 -41.05
C GLY A 435 -11.52 4.95 -41.86
N GLY A 436 -10.29 5.33 -41.57
CA GLY A 436 -9.48 6.26 -42.35
C GLY A 436 -8.03 5.86 -42.18
N GLU A 437 -7.32 5.67 -43.29
CA GLU A 437 -5.94 5.15 -43.36
C GLU A 437 -4.88 6.12 -42.82
N ASP A 438 -5.27 7.21 -42.15
CA ASP A 438 -4.34 8.14 -41.52
C ASP A 438 -4.33 7.90 -40.02
N GLY A 439 -3.19 7.47 -39.50
CA GLY A 439 -2.96 7.11 -38.09
C GLY A 439 -3.16 8.27 -37.12
N GLU A 440 -4.41 8.62 -36.82
CA GLU A 440 -4.76 9.48 -35.70
C GLU A 440 -4.55 8.71 -34.39
N LYS A 441 -3.72 9.30 -33.52
CA LYS A 441 -3.36 8.75 -32.22
C LYS A 441 -4.60 8.69 -31.31
N PRO A 442 -4.91 7.57 -30.67
CA PRO A 442 -6.00 7.51 -29.70
C PRO A 442 -5.52 8.15 -28.39
N ASN A 443 -5.81 9.45 -28.17
CA ASN A 443 -5.95 10.12 -26.84
C ASN A 443 -5.83 11.66 -26.85
N GLU A 444 -6.10 12.38 -27.95
CA GLU A 444 -6.17 13.86 -27.88
C GLU A 444 -7.57 14.38 -27.53
N ARG A 445 -8.16 13.97 -26.40
CA ARG A 445 -9.23 14.80 -25.78
C ARG A 445 -8.57 15.86 -24.90
N LYS A 446 -8.33 17.04 -25.49
CA LYS A 446 -7.77 18.22 -24.81
C LYS A 446 -8.82 19.17 -24.23
N GLU A 447 -10.11 18.96 -24.52
CA GLU A 447 -11.17 19.88 -24.13
C GLU A 447 -12.10 19.26 -23.09
N LEU A 448 -12.36 20.02 -22.02
CA LEU A 448 -13.34 19.67 -21.00
C LEU A 448 -14.74 19.60 -21.60
N ASP A 449 -15.56 18.70 -21.06
CA ASP A 449 -16.96 18.69 -21.44
C ASP A 449 -17.66 19.93 -20.91
N THR A 450 -18.55 20.45 -21.75
CA THR A 450 -19.32 21.64 -21.45
C THR A 450 -20.79 21.41 -21.71
N TRP A 451 -21.59 21.92 -20.79
CA TRP A 451 -23.03 21.98 -20.94
C TRP A 451 -23.55 23.37 -20.56
N ARG A 452 -24.45 23.87 -21.40
CA ARG A 452 -25.13 25.15 -21.22
C ARG A 452 -26.62 24.89 -21.13
N SER A 453 -27.27 25.48 -20.15
CA SER A 453 -28.73 25.46 -20.10
C SER A 453 -29.30 26.39 -21.17
N GLU A 454 -30.18 25.88 -22.02
CA GLU A 454 -30.89 26.66 -23.04
C GLU A 454 -31.89 27.65 -22.41
N THR A 455 -32.41 27.29 -21.24
CA THR A 455 -33.43 28.06 -20.52
C THR A 455 -32.88 28.84 -19.33
N GLN A 456 -31.65 28.56 -18.89
CA GLN A 456 -31.09 29.14 -17.66
C GLN A 456 -29.68 29.69 -17.88
N SER A 457 -29.35 30.77 -17.17
CA SER A 457 -28.03 31.43 -17.25
C SER A 457 -26.93 30.67 -16.48
N LYS A 458 -26.91 29.33 -16.58
CA LYS A 458 -25.94 28.45 -15.89
C LYS A 458 -25.10 27.67 -16.89
N TYR A 459 -23.81 27.57 -16.56
CA TYR A 459 -22.80 26.83 -17.32
C TYR A 459 -22.19 25.76 -16.43
N VAL A 460 -22.09 24.54 -16.95
CA VAL A 460 -21.46 23.41 -16.28
C VAL A 460 -20.24 22.99 -17.09
N TYR A 461 -19.08 22.96 -16.43
CA TYR A 461 -17.82 22.48 -16.96
C TYR A 461 -17.34 21.33 -16.10
N GLY A 462 -16.76 20.29 -16.69
CA GLY A 462 -16.25 19.18 -15.90
C GLY A 462 -15.72 18.04 -16.74
N ASP A 463 -15.30 16.99 -16.05
CA ASP A 463 -14.90 15.72 -16.67
C ASP A 463 -15.04 14.59 -15.65
N HIS A 464 -15.02 13.36 -16.15
CA HIS A 464 -14.99 12.14 -15.37
C HIS A 464 -13.75 12.11 -14.48
N LEU A 465 -13.94 11.92 -13.18
CA LEU A 465 -12.87 11.78 -12.20
C LEU A 465 -12.38 10.34 -12.13
N GLU A 466 -13.16 9.40 -11.65
CA GLU A 466 -12.82 7.97 -11.56
C GLU A 466 -14.10 7.17 -11.27
N GLY A 467 -14.19 5.91 -11.71
CA GLY A 467 -15.36 5.07 -11.43
C GLY A 467 -16.68 5.76 -11.83
N GLN A 468 -17.49 6.13 -10.84
CA GLN A 468 -18.76 6.84 -11.03
C GLN A 468 -18.68 8.33 -10.65
N LEU A 469 -17.47 8.87 -10.50
CA LEU A 469 -17.23 10.20 -9.95
C LEU A 469 -16.90 11.19 -11.06
N PHE A 470 -17.37 12.43 -10.90
CA PHE A 470 -17.16 13.54 -11.82
C PHE A 470 -16.68 14.78 -11.06
N ILE A 471 -15.71 15.51 -11.60
CA ILE A 471 -15.41 16.88 -11.13
C ILE A 471 -16.23 17.84 -11.97
N VAL A 472 -16.96 18.74 -11.31
CA VAL A 472 -17.75 19.76 -11.99
C VAL A 472 -17.54 21.15 -11.39
N ALA A 473 -17.66 22.17 -12.24
CA ALA A 473 -17.78 23.57 -11.88
C ALA A 473 -19.07 24.14 -12.47
N ILE A 474 -19.83 24.83 -11.63
CA ILE A 474 -21.09 25.49 -11.99
C ILE A 474 -20.89 27.00 -11.92
N LEU A 475 -21.19 27.71 -13.01
CA LEU A 475 -20.99 29.15 -13.14
C LEU A 475 -22.25 29.85 -13.67
N ASN A 476 -22.40 31.13 -13.33
CA ASN A 476 -23.44 32.01 -13.89
C ASN A 476 -23.00 32.70 -15.20
N HIS A 477 -21.77 32.44 -15.63
CA HIS A 477 -21.17 33.02 -16.83
C HIS A 477 -20.31 31.97 -17.55
N PRO A 478 -20.08 32.11 -18.86
CA PRO A 478 -19.09 31.28 -19.53
C PRO A 478 -17.69 31.59 -19.00
N LEU A 479 -16.82 30.58 -18.98
CA LEU A 479 -15.41 30.77 -18.64
C LEU A 479 -14.69 31.51 -19.78
N LYS A 480 -13.84 32.47 -19.43
CA LYS A 480 -12.87 33.05 -20.37
C LYS A 480 -11.81 32.01 -20.72
N ALA A 481 -11.15 32.16 -21.86
CA ALA A 481 -10.11 31.22 -22.31
C ALA A 481 -9.02 30.96 -21.26
N THR A 482 -8.61 32.00 -20.52
CA THR A 482 -7.63 31.88 -19.42
C THR A 482 -8.18 31.08 -18.24
N GLU A 483 -9.42 31.35 -17.82
CA GLU A 483 -10.06 30.66 -16.69
C GLU A 483 -10.35 29.19 -17.04
N LEU A 484 -10.75 28.93 -18.28
CA LEU A 484 -10.93 27.59 -18.83
C LEU A 484 -9.62 26.81 -18.82
N GLY A 485 -8.51 27.42 -19.29
CA GLY A 485 -7.20 26.78 -19.27
C GLY A 485 -6.73 26.40 -17.86
N GLU A 486 -6.97 27.26 -16.88
CA GLU A 486 -6.64 26.98 -15.48
C GLU A 486 -7.53 25.89 -14.87
N PHE A 487 -8.84 25.90 -15.15
CA PHE A 487 -9.75 24.85 -14.70
C PHE A 487 -9.41 23.49 -15.35
N THR A 488 -9.07 23.46 -16.63
CA THR A 488 -8.63 22.25 -17.34
C THR A 488 -7.36 21.67 -16.70
N LYS A 489 -6.36 22.50 -16.39
CA LYS A 489 -5.15 22.05 -15.68
C LYS A 489 -5.50 21.46 -14.30
N PHE A 490 -6.39 22.13 -13.56
CA PHE A 490 -6.85 21.65 -12.27
C PHE A 490 -7.55 20.28 -12.36
N VAL A 491 -8.45 20.10 -13.34
CA VAL A 491 -9.18 18.83 -13.54
C VAL A 491 -8.20 17.70 -13.86
N TYR A 492 -7.27 17.89 -14.81
CA TYR A 492 -6.31 16.86 -15.17
C TYR A 492 -5.32 16.54 -14.02
N ALA A 493 -4.85 17.56 -13.30
CA ALA A 493 -4.02 17.34 -12.11
C ALA A 493 -4.78 16.58 -11.02
N SER A 494 -6.07 16.89 -10.81
CA SER A 494 -6.91 16.19 -9.84
C SER A 494 -7.19 14.75 -10.26
N GLN A 495 -7.45 14.50 -11.55
CA GLN A 495 -7.59 13.15 -12.10
C GLN A 495 -6.32 12.32 -11.86
N ALA A 496 -5.15 12.84 -12.21
CA ALA A 496 -3.89 12.11 -12.07
C ALA A 496 -3.58 11.75 -10.60
N LYS A 497 -3.83 12.69 -9.68
CA LYS A 497 -3.61 12.48 -8.24
C LYS A 497 -4.66 11.57 -7.60
N LEU A 498 -5.95 11.88 -7.75
CA LEU A 498 -7.04 11.16 -7.06
C LEU A 498 -7.27 9.75 -7.63
N ARG A 499 -7.00 9.52 -8.92
CA ARG A 499 -6.97 8.16 -9.49
C ARG A 499 -5.80 7.33 -8.98
N GLY A 500 -4.74 7.97 -8.49
CA GLY A 500 -3.49 7.30 -8.12
C GLY A 500 -2.47 7.15 -9.26
N SER A 501 -2.72 7.69 -10.46
CA SER A 501 -1.78 7.62 -11.59
C SER A 501 -0.43 8.24 -11.26
N ASP A 502 -0.40 9.36 -10.53
CA ASP A 502 0.84 10.00 -10.07
C ASP A 502 1.62 9.10 -9.09
N LEU A 503 0.92 8.44 -8.16
CA LEU A 503 1.51 7.48 -7.23
C LEU A 503 2.12 6.27 -7.97
N LEU A 504 1.40 5.72 -8.97
CA LEU A 504 1.91 4.65 -9.82
C LEU A 504 3.09 5.13 -10.68
N ALA A 505 3.08 6.40 -11.09
CA ALA A 505 4.20 7.00 -11.84
C ALA A 505 5.47 7.08 -10.99
N GLU A 506 5.37 7.23 -9.67
CA GLU A 506 6.55 7.17 -8.77
C GLU A 506 7.21 5.78 -8.75
N LEU A 507 6.43 4.68 -8.83
CA LEU A 507 6.99 3.34 -9.04
C LEU A 507 7.85 3.31 -10.32
N ARG A 508 7.30 3.89 -11.40
CA ARG A 508 7.97 3.99 -12.71
C ARG A 508 9.13 4.99 -12.72
N GLN A 509 9.19 5.97 -11.82
CA GLN A 509 10.34 6.87 -11.70
C GLN A 509 11.47 6.22 -10.90
N THR A 510 11.13 5.40 -9.89
CA THR A 510 12.08 4.56 -9.17
C THR A 510 12.72 3.50 -10.08
N ALA A 511 12.06 3.17 -11.20
CA ALA A 511 12.58 2.34 -12.28
C ALA A 511 13.65 3.02 -13.18
N ARG A 512 13.80 4.35 -13.12
CA ARG A 512 14.67 5.13 -14.02
C ARG A 512 16.00 5.50 -13.36
#